data_AF-A0A811TZT9-F1
#
_entry.id   AF-A0A811TZT9-F1
#
_cell.length_a   1.000
_cell.length_b   1.000
_cell.length_c   1.000
_cell.angle_alpha   90.00
_cell.angle_beta   90.00
_cell.angle_gamma   90.00
#
_symmetry.space_group_name_H-M   'P 1'
#
loop_
_entity.id
_entity.type
_entity.pdbx_description
1 polymer ?
#
loop_
_entity_poly.entity_id
_entity_poly.type
_entity_poly.pdbx_seq_one_letter_code
_entity_poly.pdbx_strand_id
1 'polypeptide(L)'
;MQELAKRFLKIFLFVSFTSEFLKAQLIETVPLWKLISSTIQTDTRNSKLNIDTLGELLRGIDYLNLHLFKESNLENDIIQQLLQQSFCPLQLSVGRIMPQPTPNQRHWALVTSSADLAMNLNGLARRLWIERGALRIFYIIPNGSSGGFDCFFLNPFVKTGGQRGEMSRLDGQNYQRIFQNLHGYPLRTYIFHSVYSNIEVFTNETTRKIIGATGADGKVADLLANKMNFTMDLQWPDDAFFGARSSNGSYNGAIGRIVRFETDLIITGFFIKDYLTRDIAFSSPVYMDELCCYVKKASRIPQSILPLFAVNVDIWITFIFVGFVCPFIWMLLRYLNLSTLANRAAFSQPEKLKIQELRYITQSHVQQYKRIVIDAWVMWVRVNLVYYPPFTSERVFIASLSLVSVIFGALFESSLATGYIRPLHYKDINSMKELDEANIRIYIKHAAMRDDLFTATVQKYIRI
;
A
#
# COMPACT_ATOMS: atom_id res chain seq x y z
N MET A 1 12.20 -40.69 20.53
CA MET A 1 12.95 -40.14 21.70
C MET A 1 13.62 -38.79 21.41
N GLN A 2 14.30 -38.58 20.27
CA GLN A 2 14.90 -37.27 19.92
C GLN A 2 13.87 -36.14 19.63
N GLU A 3 12.70 -36.47 19.09
CA GLU A 3 11.63 -35.46 18.82
C GLU A 3 10.92 -34.98 20.09
N LEU A 4 10.90 -35.81 21.15
CA LEU A 4 10.35 -35.44 22.46
C LEU A 4 11.29 -34.49 23.20
N ALA A 5 12.61 -34.71 23.08
CA ALA A 5 13.63 -33.84 23.65
C ALA A 5 13.65 -32.44 23.01
N LYS A 6 13.41 -32.33 21.69
CA LYS A 6 13.29 -31.03 21.00
C LYS A 6 12.04 -30.24 21.41
N ARG A 7 10.92 -30.91 21.70
CA ARG A 7 9.71 -30.26 22.22
C ARG A 7 9.87 -29.80 23.67
N PHE A 8 10.52 -30.60 24.51
CA PHE A 8 10.83 -30.19 25.89
C PHE A 8 11.81 -29.01 25.95
N LEU A 9 12.83 -28.97 25.10
CA LEU A 9 13.78 -27.85 25.06
C LEU A 9 13.12 -26.54 24.57
N LYS A 10 12.16 -26.61 23.65
CA LYS A 10 11.36 -25.45 23.19
C LYS A 10 10.43 -24.91 24.29
N ILE A 11 9.82 -25.80 25.09
CA ILE A 11 8.97 -25.41 26.21
C ILE A 11 9.81 -24.81 27.34
N PHE A 12 10.99 -25.38 27.63
CA PHE A 12 11.88 -24.87 28.67
C PHE A 12 12.49 -23.50 28.32
N LEU A 13 12.86 -23.27 27.05
CA LEU A 13 13.34 -21.96 26.59
C LEU A 13 12.23 -20.89 26.59
N PHE A 14 10.98 -21.26 26.30
CA PHE A 14 9.82 -20.33 26.36
C PHE A 14 9.47 -19.93 27.79
N VAL A 15 9.67 -20.84 28.76
CA VAL A 15 9.45 -20.58 30.19
C VAL A 15 10.60 -19.77 30.81
N SER A 16 11.85 -19.96 30.37
CA SER A 16 12.97 -19.15 30.88
C SER A 16 12.96 -17.71 30.35
N PHE A 17 12.62 -17.47 29.08
CA PHE A 17 12.58 -16.11 28.51
C PHE A 17 11.45 -15.25 29.07
N THR A 18 10.32 -15.87 29.45
CA THR A 18 9.22 -15.15 30.12
C THR A 18 9.59 -14.77 31.55
N SER A 19 10.45 -15.54 32.23
CA SER A 19 10.83 -15.26 33.63
C SER A 19 11.82 -14.10 33.82
N GLU A 20 12.70 -13.82 32.85
CA GLU A 20 13.61 -12.66 32.95
C GLU A 20 12.97 -11.36 32.45
N PHE A 21 12.07 -11.42 31.46
CA PHE A 21 11.35 -10.22 31.01
C PHE A 21 10.32 -9.73 32.03
N LEU A 22 9.72 -10.64 32.80
CA LEU A 22 8.81 -10.30 33.92
C LEU A 22 9.52 -9.78 35.18
N LYS A 23 10.85 -9.91 35.29
CA LYS A 23 11.60 -9.40 36.46
C LYS A 23 11.96 -7.91 36.36
N ALA A 24 11.86 -7.28 35.20
CA ALA A 24 12.28 -5.89 35.01
C ALA A 24 11.17 -4.83 35.23
N GLN A 25 9.93 -5.21 35.55
CA GLN A 25 8.83 -4.29 35.81
C GLN A 25 7.99 -4.77 37.02
N LEU A 26 8.62 -4.83 38.19
CA LEU A 26 7.92 -5.02 39.46
C LEU A 26 7.70 -3.66 40.14
N ILE A 27 6.60 -3.02 39.77
CA ILE A 27 5.82 -2.21 40.71
C ILE A 27 4.80 -3.16 41.34
N GLU A 28 4.75 -3.19 42.66
CA GLU A 28 4.06 -4.19 43.50
C GLU A 28 2.70 -4.64 42.96
N THR A 29 2.68 -5.82 42.33
CA THR A 29 1.47 -6.59 42.03
C THR A 29 1.46 -7.81 42.94
N VAL A 30 0.47 -7.89 43.81
CA VAL A 30 0.27 -9.07 44.67
C VAL A 30 0.04 -10.29 43.77
N PRO A 31 0.80 -11.40 43.90
CA PRO A 31 0.61 -12.55 43.05
C PRO A 31 -0.72 -13.24 43.36
N LEU A 32 -1.67 -13.13 42.42
CA LEU A 32 -3.03 -13.67 42.50
C LEU A 32 -3.11 -15.18 42.82
N TRP A 33 -2.04 -15.95 42.63
CA TRP A 33 -2.03 -17.39 42.95
C TRP A 33 -2.10 -17.69 44.45
N LYS A 34 -1.74 -16.73 45.33
CA LYS A 34 -1.85 -16.90 46.79
C LYS A 34 -3.31 -16.89 47.28
N LEU A 35 -4.21 -16.18 46.58
CA LEU A 35 -5.64 -16.14 46.91
C LEU A 35 -6.40 -17.39 46.43
N ILE A 36 -5.85 -18.13 45.47
CA ILE A 36 -6.52 -19.29 44.86
C ILE A 36 -6.40 -20.56 45.74
N SER A 37 -5.49 -20.59 46.70
CA SER A 37 -5.21 -21.83 47.46
C SER A 37 -5.96 -21.99 48.80
N SER A 38 -6.60 -20.94 49.34
CA SER A 38 -7.12 -20.98 50.72
C SER A 38 -8.64 -21.12 50.88
N THR A 39 -9.42 -21.23 49.81
CA THR A 39 -10.89 -21.24 49.94
C THR A 39 -11.57 -22.18 48.95
N ILE A 40 -11.15 -23.45 48.93
CA ILE A 40 -11.91 -24.53 48.28
C ILE A 40 -12.75 -25.20 49.36
N GLN A 41 -13.90 -24.63 49.68
CA GLN A 41 -15.03 -25.33 50.32
C GLN A 41 -16.31 -24.51 50.16
N THR A 42 -17.27 -25.07 49.40
CA THR A 42 -18.75 -24.88 49.45
C THR A 42 -19.28 -23.44 49.32
N ASP A 43 -20.16 -23.09 48.38
CA ASP A 43 -21.54 -23.58 48.30
C ASP A 43 -22.15 -23.09 46.97
N THR A 44 -22.58 -24.01 46.10
CA THR A 44 -23.19 -23.68 44.80
C THR A 44 -24.66 -23.25 45.00
N ARG A 45 -24.91 -21.96 45.21
CA ARG A 45 -26.26 -21.39 45.09
C ARG A 45 -26.33 -20.39 43.94
N ASN A 46 -26.86 -20.88 42.81
CA ASN A 46 -27.60 -20.18 41.76
C ASN A 46 -27.42 -18.64 41.63
N SER A 47 -26.25 -18.18 41.22
CA SER A 47 -26.03 -16.79 40.76
C SER A 47 -25.50 -16.77 39.33
N LYS A 48 -26.33 -17.17 38.35
CA LYS A 48 -25.93 -17.05 36.93
C LYS A 48 -25.99 -15.58 36.52
N LEU A 49 -24.83 -14.98 36.24
CA LEU A 49 -24.73 -13.76 35.43
C LEU A 49 -25.43 -14.02 34.07
N ASN A 50 -25.92 -12.98 33.38
CA ASN A 50 -26.35 -13.14 31.99
C ASN A 50 -25.09 -13.27 31.10
N ILE A 51 -24.58 -14.50 31.06
CA ILE A 51 -23.20 -14.88 30.70
C ILE A 51 -22.88 -14.69 29.22
N ASP A 52 -23.83 -14.97 28.34
CA ASP A 52 -23.55 -15.05 26.89
C ASP A 52 -23.31 -13.64 26.29
N THR A 53 -24.16 -12.67 26.65
CA THR A 53 -24.05 -11.28 26.17
C THR A 53 -22.83 -10.56 26.70
N LEU A 54 -22.49 -10.74 27.98
CA LEU A 54 -21.28 -10.13 28.55
C LEU A 54 -20.03 -10.80 27.96
N GLY A 55 -20.02 -12.13 27.83
CA GLY A 55 -18.92 -12.86 27.21
C GLY A 55 -18.62 -12.40 25.78
N GLU A 56 -19.65 -12.19 24.95
CA GLU A 56 -19.47 -11.62 23.60
C GLU A 56 -18.92 -10.19 23.61
N LEU A 57 -19.38 -9.34 24.53
CA LEU A 57 -18.93 -7.95 24.62
C LEU A 57 -17.51 -7.80 25.16
N LEU A 58 -17.05 -8.79 25.94
CA LEU A 58 -15.68 -8.89 26.43
C LEU A 58 -14.72 -9.52 25.38
N ARG A 59 -15.22 -10.10 24.29
CA ARG A 59 -14.35 -10.60 23.21
C ARG A 59 -13.58 -9.44 22.56
N GLY A 60 -12.26 -9.64 22.41
CA GLY A 60 -11.35 -8.66 21.82
C GLY A 60 -10.93 -7.54 22.76
N ILE A 61 -11.27 -7.60 24.05
CA ILE A 61 -10.74 -6.69 25.05
C ILE A 61 -9.39 -7.24 25.55
N ASP A 62 -8.31 -6.48 25.34
CA ASP A 62 -6.97 -6.84 25.82
C ASP A 62 -6.84 -6.74 27.35
N TYR A 63 -7.68 -5.92 27.99
CA TYR A 63 -7.62 -5.68 29.44
C TYR A 63 -8.91 -5.09 30.00
N LEU A 64 -9.41 -5.62 31.12
CA LEU A 64 -10.60 -5.12 31.83
C LEU A 64 -10.25 -4.71 33.27
N ASN A 65 -10.53 -3.45 33.62
CA ASN A 65 -10.42 -2.97 34.99
C ASN A 65 -11.68 -3.34 35.77
N LEU A 66 -11.52 -4.18 36.78
CA LEU A 66 -12.57 -4.48 37.74
C LEU A 66 -12.42 -3.53 38.92
N HIS A 67 -13.44 -2.74 39.20
CA HIS A 67 -13.46 -1.87 40.37
C HIS A 67 -14.53 -2.31 41.37
N LEU A 68 -14.07 -2.66 42.57
CA LEU A 68 -14.88 -3.08 43.70
C LEU A 68 -15.00 -1.94 44.70
N PHE A 69 -16.23 -1.59 45.07
CA PHE A 69 -16.48 -0.46 45.99
C PHE A 69 -16.49 -0.87 47.46
N LYS A 70 -16.67 -2.15 47.80
CA LYS A 70 -16.65 -2.60 49.20
C LYS A 70 -16.43 -4.11 49.32
N GLU A 71 -15.31 -4.52 49.93
CA GLU A 71 -15.02 -5.94 50.19
C GLU A 71 -16.23 -6.64 50.84
N SER A 72 -16.86 -7.52 50.07
CA SER A 72 -17.92 -8.41 50.55
C SER A 72 -17.75 -9.78 49.93
N ASN A 73 -18.19 -10.83 50.62
CA ASN A 73 -18.07 -12.22 50.13
C ASN A 73 -18.73 -12.42 48.75
N LEU A 74 -19.72 -11.59 48.41
CA LEU A 74 -20.41 -11.55 47.13
C LEU A 74 -19.50 -11.15 45.95
N GLU A 75 -18.46 -10.35 46.21
CA GLU A 75 -17.53 -9.89 45.17
C GLU A 75 -16.53 -10.98 44.75
N ASN A 76 -16.19 -11.92 45.65
CA ASN A 76 -15.31 -13.05 45.33
C ASN A 76 -15.94 -14.01 44.32
N ASP A 77 -17.25 -14.26 44.41
CA ASP A 77 -17.97 -15.12 43.45
C ASP A 77 -18.02 -14.48 42.06
N ILE A 78 -18.20 -13.15 41.98
CA ILE A 78 -18.20 -12.41 40.71
C ILE A 78 -16.81 -12.44 40.07
N ILE A 79 -15.75 -12.21 40.86
CA ILE A 79 -14.37 -12.28 40.39
C ILE A 79 -14.06 -13.67 39.83
N GLN A 80 -14.48 -14.74 40.54
CA GLN A 80 -14.30 -16.12 40.09
C GLN A 80 -15.07 -16.41 38.79
N GLN A 81 -16.33 -15.96 38.68
CA GLN A 81 -17.12 -16.13 37.46
C GLN A 81 -16.54 -15.36 36.27
N LEU A 82 -16.07 -14.12 36.47
CA LEU A 82 -15.41 -13.34 35.44
C LEU A 82 -14.09 -13.99 35.01
N LEU A 83 -13.24 -14.40 35.97
CA LEU A 83 -11.97 -15.09 35.67
C LEU A 83 -12.16 -16.41 34.90
N GLN A 84 -13.23 -17.17 35.18
CA GLN A 84 -13.51 -18.43 34.50
C GLN A 84 -13.98 -18.25 33.04
N GLN A 85 -14.52 -17.08 32.68
CA GLN A 85 -15.19 -16.86 31.40
C GLN A 85 -14.55 -15.78 30.53
N SER A 86 -13.83 -14.83 31.13
CA SER A 86 -13.11 -13.81 30.41
C SER A 86 -11.73 -14.33 30.03
N PHE A 87 -11.48 -14.47 28.72
CA PHE A 87 -10.13 -14.71 28.19
C PHE A 87 -9.22 -13.46 28.29
N CYS A 88 -9.66 -12.40 28.98
CA CYS A 88 -8.91 -11.16 29.14
C CYS A 88 -8.28 -11.05 30.55
N PRO A 89 -7.07 -10.50 30.66
CA PRO A 89 -6.47 -10.14 31.94
C PRO A 89 -7.33 -9.12 32.71
N LEU A 90 -7.53 -9.36 34.01
CA LEU A 90 -8.29 -8.50 34.92
C LEU A 90 -7.37 -7.72 35.85
N GLN A 91 -7.61 -6.40 35.98
CA GLN A 91 -7.02 -5.61 37.07
C GLN A 91 -8.04 -5.35 38.14
N LEU A 92 -7.74 -5.85 39.34
CA LEU A 92 -8.53 -5.53 40.51
C LEU A 92 -8.12 -4.16 41.06
N SER A 93 -9.10 -3.31 41.32
CA SER A 93 -8.93 -2.11 42.13
C SER A 93 -10.04 -2.06 43.18
N VAL A 94 -9.67 -1.87 44.44
CA VAL A 94 -10.62 -1.77 45.56
C VAL A 94 -10.59 -0.36 46.13
N GLY A 95 -11.75 0.26 46.31
CA GLY A 95 -11.87 1.56 46.95
C GLY A 95 -11.51 2.76 46.06
N ARG A 96 -10.23 3.12 45.91
CA ARG A 96 -9.82 4.26 45.05
C ARG A 96 -9.36 3.79 43.68
N ILE A 97 -9.91 4.42 42.64
CA ILE A 97 -9.45 4.22 41.27
C ILE A 97 -8.03 4.80 41.11
N MET A 98 -7.05 3.92 40.91
CA MET A 98 -5.67 4.28 40.61
C MET A 98 -5.58 5.16 39.34
N PRO A 99 -4.60 6.08 39.25
CA PRO A 99 -4.32 6.79 37.99
C PRO A 99 -3.97 5.78 36.90
N GLN A 100 -4.49 5.96 35.69
CA GLN A 100 -4.25 5.01 34.58
C GLN A 100 -2.77 5.02 34.18
N PRO A 101 -2.08 3.87 34.23
CA PRO A 101 -0.68 3.77 33.83
C PRO A 101 -0.49 3.59 32.32
N THR A 102 -1.50 3.09 31.58
CA THR A 102 -1.33 2.72 30.16
C THR A 102 -2.58 2.92 29.31
N PRO A 103 -2.43 3.22 28.00
CA PRO A 103 -3.54 3.42 27.07
C PRO A 103 -4.43 2.18 26.89
N ASN A 104 -3.98 0.97 27.21
CA ASN A 104 -4.75 -0.26 26.98
C ASN A 104 -5.83 -0.53 28.05
N GLN A 105 -5.82 0.23 29.16
CA GLN A 105 -6.70 0.01 30.31
C GLN A 105 -7.97 0.87 30.25
N ARG A 106 -8.73 0.79 29.14
CA ARG A 106 -9.92 1.63 28.92
C ARG A 106 -11.25 0.99 29.28
N HIS A 107 -11.30 -0.32 29.47
CA HIS A 107 -12.53 -1.02 29.77
C HIS A 107 -12.73 -1.15 31.27
N TRP A 108 -13.95 -0.92 31.75
CA TRP A 108 -14.27 -0.91 33.18
C TRP A 108 -15.51 -1.73 33.48
N ALA A 109 -15.42 -2.54 34.53
CA ALA A 109 -16.55 -3.19 35.17
C ALA A 109 -16.63 -2.68 36.61
N LEU A 110 -17.71 -1.96 36.91
CA LEU A 110 -18.00 -1.39 38.21
C LEU A 110 -18.96 -2.33 38.96
N VAL A 111 -18.50 -2.94 40.04
CA VAL A 111 -19.28 -3.90 40.82
C VAL A 111 -19.76 -3.22 42.09
N THR A 112 -21.07 -3.26 42.36
CA THR A 112 -21.66 -2.67 43.57
C THR A 112 -22.63 -3.63 44.25
N SER A 113 -22.73 -3.55 45.57
CA SER A 113 -23.64 -4.35 46.39
C SER A 113 -25.06 -3.79 46.48
N SER A 114 -25.31 -2.54 46.06
CA SER A 114 -26.66 -1.94 46.10
C SER A 114 -26.97 -1.00 44.94
N ALA A 115 -28.27 -0.89 44.61
CA ALA A 115 -28.79 -0.04 43.53
C ALA A 115 -28.68 1.46 43.83
N ASP A 116 -28.79 1.88 45.09
CA ASP A 116 -28.63 3.29 45.49
C ASP A 116 -27.19 3.78 45.30
N LEU A 117 -26.21 2.89 45.55
CA LEU A 117 -24.81 3.14 45.21
C LEU A 117 -24.63 3.27 43.69
N ALA A 118 -25.41 2.55 42.87
CA ALA A 118 -25.32 2.59 41.42
C ALA A 118 -25.67 3.97 40.83
N MET A 119 -26.57 4.74 41.45
CA MET A 119 -26.80 6.15 41.07
C MET A 119 -25.57 7.02 41.33
N ASN A 120 -24.87 6.82 42.46
CA ASN A 120 -23.60 7.49 42.74
C ASN A 120 -22.49 7.04 41.79
N LEU A 121 -22.53 5.79 41.32
CA LEU A 121 -21.58 5.26 40.33
C LEU A 121 -21.72 5.90 38.96
N ASN A 122 -22.92 6.32 38.57
CA ASN A 122 -23.12 6.94 37.26
C ASN A 122 -22.28 8.23 37.12
N GLY A 123 -22.15 9.02 38.19
CA GLY A 123 -21.27 10.20 38.21
C GLY A 123 -19.79 9.85 38.05
N LEU A 124 -19.34 8.71 38.59
CA LEU A 124 -17.97 8.23 38.41
C LEU A 124 -17.74 7.69 36.99
N ALA A 125 -18.66 6.88 36.48
CA ALA A 125 -18.60 6.34 35.13
C ALA A 125 -18.59 7.45 34.07
N ARG A 126 -19.39 8.51 34.27
CA ARG A 126 -19.33 9.72 33.44
C ARG A 126 -17.95 10.37 33.48
N ARG A 127 -17.33 10.53 34.66
CA ARG A 127 -15.97 11.05 34.77
C ARG A 127 -14.94 10.14 34.11
N LEU A 128 -15.07 8.82 34.25
CA LEU A 128 -14.21 7.85 33.56
C LEU A 128 -14.33 7.99 32.04
N TRP A 129 -15.54 8.16 31.51
CA TRP A 129 -15.77 8.41 30.09
C TRP A 129 -15.15 9.75 29.65
N ILE A 130 -15.49 10.86 30.31
CA ILE A 130 -15.13 12.22 29.89
C ILE A 130 -13.66 12.54 30.13
N GLU A 131 -13.14 12.24 31.33
CA GLU A 131 -11.80 12.65 31.75
C GLU A 131 -10.73 11.61 31.39
N ARG A 132 -11.11 10.33 31.29
CA ARG A 132 -10.16 9.22 31.06
C ARG A 132 -10.37 8.45 29.77
N GLY A 133 -11.33 8.84 28.92
CA GLY A 133 -11.61 8.17 27.65
C GLY A 133 -11.92 6.68 27.80
N ALA A 134 -12.48 6.27 28.94
CA ALA A 134 -12.83 4.87 29.20
C ALA A 134 -13.90 4.40 28.21
N LEU A 135 -13.68 3.25 27.57
CA LEU A 135 -14.61 2.65 26.61
C LEU A 135 -15.34 1.47 27.25
N ARG A 136 -16.61 1.22 26.88
CA ARG A 136 -17.42 0.09 27.38
C ARG A 136 -17.40 -0.04 28.91
N ILE A 137 -18.04 0.90 29.60
CA ILE A 137 -18.19 0.86 31.06
C ILE A 137 -19.42 0.04 31.41
N PHE A 138 -19.23 -1.06 32.13
CA PHE A 138 -20.28 -1.96 32.60
C PHE A 138 -20.51 -1.79 34.09
N TYR A 139 -21.76 -1.98 34.52
CA TYR A 139 -22.14 -2.09 35.92
C TYR A 139 -22.65 -3.49 36.19
N ILE A 140 -22.23 -4.08 37.30
CA ILE A 140 -22.69 -5.39 37.76
C ILE A 140 -23.32 -5.20 39.13
N ILE A 141 -24.62 -5.48 39.22
CA ILE A 141 -25.43 -5.25 40.41
C ILE A 141 -26.13 -6.58 40.81
N PRO A 142 -26.09 -7.01 42.07
CA PRO A 142 -26.79 -8.19 42.52
C PRO A 142 -28.32 -7.96 42.45
N ASN A 143 -29.02 -8.93 41.86
CA ASN A 143 -30.47 -8.93 41.75
C ASN A 143 -31.07 -9.63 42.98
N GLY A 144 -31.67 -8.85 43.88
CA GLY A 144 -32.28 -9.35 45.12
C GLY A 144 -33.50 -10.25 44.93
N SER A 145 -34.07 -10.32 43.72
CA SER A 145 -35.30 -11.09 43.45
C SER A 145 -35.07 -12.46 42.80
N SER A 146 -33.93 -12.68 42.14
CA SER A 146 -33.63 -13.90 41.36
C SER A 146 -32.36 -14.63 41.79
N GLY A 147 -31.62 -14.11 42.78
CA GLY A 147 -30.34 -14.67 43.21
C GLY A 147 -29.18 -14.48 42.21
N GLY A 148 -29.41 -13.78 41.09
CA GLY A 148 -28.42 -13.53 40.03
C GLY A 148 -27.83 -12.12 40.03
N PHE A 149 -27.18 -11.74 38.93
CA PHE A 149 -26.63 -10.40 38.70
C PHE A 149 -27.28 -9.76 37.48
N ASP A 150 -27.67 -8.50 37.61
CA ASP A 150 -28.07 -7.67 36.48
C ASP A 150 -26.87 -6.87 35.99
N CYS A 151 -26.64 -6.94 34.67
CA CYS A 151 -25.63 -6.16 33.99
C CYS A 151 -26.25 -4.93 33.34
N PHE A 152 -25.60 -3.78 33.52
CA PHE A 152 -25.93 -2.52 32.87
C PHE A 152 -24.68 -1.99 32.17
N PHE A 153 -24.84 -0.99 31.32
CA PHE A 153 -23.75 -0.26 30.72
C PHE A 153 -24.02 1.24 30.73
N LEU A 154 -22.96 2.03 30.65
CA LEU A 154 -23.07 3.47 30.45
C LEU A 154 -23.35 3.75 28.97
N ASN A 155 -24.52 4.31 28.67
CA ASN A 155 -24.79 4.92 27.37
C ASN A 155 -24.36 6.39 27.40
N PRO A 156 -23.21 6.76 26.82
CA PRO A 156 -22.66 8.11 26.94
C PRO A 156 -23.42 9.16 26.11
N PHE A 157 -24.31 8.74 25.21
CA PHE A 157 -24.92 9.62 24.23
C PHE A 157 -26.25 10.21 24.70
N VAL A 158 -26.99 9.55 25.58
CA VAL A 158 -28.27 10.05 26.07
C VAL A 158 -28.07 11.21 27.05
N LYS A 159 -28.94 12.22 26.98
CA LYS A 159 -28.90 13.43 27.81
C LYS A 159 -30.03 13.42 28.85
N THR A 160 -29.66 13.49 30.13
CA THR A 160 -30.59 13.50 31.26
C THR A 160 -30.27 14.70 32.16
N GLY A 161 -31.22 15.62 32.34
CA GLY A 161 -31.08 16.74 33.29
C GLY A 161 -29.87 17.66 33.04
N GLY A 162 -29.45 17.81 31.78
CA GLY A 162 -28.31 18.65 31.38
C GLY A 162 -26.98 17.94 31.22
N GLN A 163 -26.80 16.76 31.83
CA GLN A 163 -25.60 15.94 31.68
C GLN A 163 -25.84 14.77 30.71
N ARG A 164 -24.77 14.30 30.06
CA ARG A 164 -24.82 13.09 29.22
C ARG A 164 -24.37 11.85 30.01
N GLY A 165 -24.84 10.68 29.59
CA GLY A 165 -24.49 9.42 30.23
C GLY A 165 -25.63 8.84 31.05
N GLU A 166 -26.29 7.81 30.55
CA GLU A 166 -27.37 7.12 31.25
C GLU A 166 -26.99 5.66 31.51
N MET A 167 -27.41 5.12 32.66
CA MET A 167 -27.27 3.70 32.93
C MET A 167 -28.39 2.95 32.20
N SER A 168 -28.04 2.13 31.23
CA SER A 168 -28.98 1.34 30.43
C SER A 168 -28.78 -0.15 30.69
N ARG A 169 -29.87 -0.92 30.70
CA ARG A 169 -29.78 -2.38 30.90
C ARG A 169 -29.05 -3.03 29.73
N LEU A 170 -28.13 -3.95 30.04
CA LEU A 170 -27.36 -4.67 29.06
C LEU A 170 -28.19 -5.83 28.49
N ASP A 171 -28.95 -5.55 27.44
CA ASP A 171 -29.37 -6.56 26.47
C ASP A 171 -28.59 -6.35 25.16
N GLY A 172 -28.32 -7.42 24.42
CA GLY A 172 -27.43 -7.36 23.25
C GLY A 172 -27.93 -6.38 22.18
N GLN A 173 -29.24 -6.15 22.08
CA GLN A 173 -29.83 -5.23 21.11
C GLN A 173 -29.68 -3.76 21.52
N ASN A 174 -29.88 -3.41 22.80
CA ASN A 174 -29.75 -2.05 23.29
C ASN A 174 -28.32 -1.54 23.15
N TYR A 175 -27.33 -2.40 23.39
CA TYR A 175 -25.93 -2.03 23.21
C TYR A 175 -25.60 -1.74 21.74
N GLN A 176 -26.05 -2.58 20.81
CA GLN A 176 -25.80 -2.35 19.37
C GLN A 176 -26.52 -1.10 18.84
N ARG A 177 -27.66 -0.74 19.42
CA ARG A 177 -28.46 0.41 18.99
C ARG A 177 -27.89 1.78 19.40
N ILE A 178 -26.91 1.84 20.31
CA ILE A 178 -26.37 3.14 20.79
C ILE A 178 -25.75 3.99 19.68
N PHE A 179 -25.25 3.37 18.62
CA PHE A 179 -24.65 4.08 17.48
C PHE A 179 -25.67 4.46 16.40
N GLN A 180 -26.93 4.02 16.51
CA GLN A 180 -27.98 4.41 15.57
C GLN A 180 -28.42 5.87 15.77
N ASN A 181 -28.27 6.40 16.99
CA ASN A 181 -28.62 7.78 17.32
C ASN A 181 -27.78 8.27 18.51
N LEU A 182 -26.86 9.20 18.25
CA LEU A 182 -25.99 9.80 19.26
C LEU A 182 -26.61 11.04 19.94
N HIS A 183 -27.87 11.36 19.66
CA HIS A 183 -28.60 12.46 20.32
C HIS A 183 -27.85 13.80 20.28
N GLY A 184 -27.27 14.15 19.13
CA GLY A 184 -26.50 15.36 18.91
C GLY A 184 -25.20 15.44 19.73
N TYR A 185 -24.58 14.29 20.05
CA TYR A 185 -23.30 14.26 20.76
C TYR A 185 -22.22 14.96 19.92
N PRO A 186 -21.40 15.86 20.50
CA PRO A 186 -20.29 16.48 19.76
C PRO A 186 -19.13 15.49 19.65
N LEU A 187 -18.91 14.95 18.44
CA LEU A 187 -17.74 14.12 18.15
C LEU A 187 -16.60 14.98 17.64
N ARG A 188 -15.44 14.89 18.30
CA ARG A 188 -14.21 15.55 17.88
C ARG A 188 -13.76 14.93 16.58
N THR A 189 -13.97 15.66 15.50
CA THR A 189 -13.83 15.16 14.13
C THR A 189 -12.64 15.82 13.47
N TYR A 190 -11.74 15.01 12.92
CA TYR A 190 -10.55 15.46 12.23
C TYR A 190 -10.70 15.23 10.73
N ILE A 191 -10.78 16.33 9.98
CA ILE A 191 -10.86 16.36 8.53
C ILE A 191 -9.96 17.50 8.03
N PHE A 192 -9.23 17.26 6.95
CA PHE A 192 -8.29 18.23 6.40
C PHE A 192 -8.33 18.24 4.88
N HIS A 193 -7.67 19.23 4.28
CA HIS A 193 -7.58 19.35 2.83
C HIS A 193 -6.83 18.15 2.21
N SER A 194 -7.49 17.40 1.33
CA SER A 194 -6.94 16.24 0.62
C SER A 194 -7.42 16.23 -0.84
N VAL A 195 -7.14 15.15 -1.58
CA VAL A 195 -7.72 14.95 -2.92
C VAL A 195 -9.25 14.78 -2.85
N TYR A 196 -9.77 14.31 -1.71
CA TYR A 196 -11.18 13.97 -1.51
C TYR A 196 -11.94 14.99 -0.66
N SER A 197 -11.25 15.99 -0.09
CA SER A 197 -11.84 16.97 0.83
C SER A 197 -11.23 18.35 0.67
N ASN A 198 -12.06 19.38 0.77
CA ASN A 198 -11.62 20.76 0.96
C ASN A 198 -12.31 21.36 2.19
N ILE A 199 -11.54 21.98 3.09
CA ILE A 199 -12.08 22.52 4.34
C ILE A 199 -12.72 23.88 4.11
N GLU A 200 -13.90 24.08 4.70
CA GLU A 200 -14.57 25.37 4.73
C GLU A 200 -14.23 26.09 6.03
N VAL A 201 -13.71 27.30 5.90
CA VAL A 201 -13.19 28.05 7.04
C VAL A 201 -13.96 29.35 7.19
N PHE A 202 -14.53 29.55 8.37
CA PHE A 202 -15.02 30.84 8.80
C PHE A 202 -13.88 31.61 9.46
N THR A 203 -13.65 32.84 8.99
CA THR A 203 -12.60 33.73 9.51
C THR A 203 -13.25 35.01 10.01
N ASN A 204 -13.01 35.32 11.29
CA ASN A 204 -13.34 36.59 11.93
C ASN A 204 -12.03 37.26 12.41
N GLU A 205 -12.08 38.52 12.84
CA GLU A 205 -10.92 39.33 13.24
C GLU A 205 -10.00 38.64 14.27
N THR A 206 -10.56 37.76 15.10
CA THR A 206 -9.84 37.07 16.19
C THR A 206 -9.88 35.55 16.10
N THR A 207 -10.69 34.95 15.21
CA THR A 207 -10.92 33.50 15.21
C THR A 207 -10.97 32.91 13.80
N ARG A 208 -10.29 31.77 13.63
CA ARG A 208 -10.32 30.96 12.43
C ARG A 208 -10.86 29.58 12.81
N LYS A 209 -12.07 29.25 12.35
CA LYS A 209 -12.75 28.00 12.69
C LYS A 209 -13.17 27.24 11.44
N ILE A 210 -13.01 25.92 11.46
CA ILE A 210 -13.55 25.06 10.42
C ILE A 210 -15.06 24.92 10.66
N ILE A 211 -15.85 25.24 9.63
CA ILE A 211 -17.31 25.19 9.69
C ILE A 211 -17.90 24.02 8.91
N GLY A 212 -17.11 23.43 8.01
CA GLY A 212 -17.54 22.32 7.18
C GLY A 212 -16.40 21.79 6.33
N ALA A 213 -16.72 20.80 5.52
CA ALA A 213 -15.84 20.30 4.48
C ALA A 213 -16.67 19.93 3.24
N THR A 214 -16.13 20.23 2.07
CA THR A 214 -16.69 19.81 0.78
C THR A 214 -15.86 18.68 0.19
N GLY A 215 -16.34 18.08 -0.90
CA GLY A 215 -15.71 16.92 -1.53
C GLY A 215 -16.39 15.61 -1.14
N ALA A 216 -15.77 14.49 -1.49
CA ALA A 216 -16.32 13.16 -1.20
C ALA A 216 -16.33 12.88 0.31
N ASP A 217 -15.23 13.17 1.01
CA ASP A 217 -15.12 12.95 2.45
C ASP A 217 -16.04 13.88 3.25
N GLY A 218 -16.21 15.13 2.80
CA GLY A 218 -17.16 16.07 3.39
C GLY A 218 -18.62 15.58 3.29
N LYS A 219 -19.03 15.09 2.12
CA LYS A 219 -20.37 14.49 1.94
C LYS A 219 -20.59 13.25 2.81
N VAL A 220 -19.56 12.41 2.97
CA VAL A 220 -19.61 11.25 3.88
C VAL A 220 -19.73 11.72 5.32
N ALA A 221 -18.99 12.75 5.72
CA ALA A 221 -19.07 13.35 7.05
C ALA A 221 -20.49 13.85 7.36
N ASP A 222 -21.09 14.63 6.45
CA ASP A 222 -22.47 15.12 6.59
C ASP A 222 -23.48 13.99 6.65
N LEU A 223 -23.33 12.97 5.80
CA LEU A 223 -24.22 11.80 5.79
C LEU A 223 -24.14 11.03 7.11
N LEU A 224 -22.94 10.81 7.65
CA LEU A 224 -22.74 10.14 8.92
C LEU A 224 -23.33 10.96 10.08
N ALA A 225 -23.05 12.26 10.11
CA ALA A 225 -23.58 13.18 11.11
C ALA A 225 -25.11 13.18 11.13
N ASN A 226 -25.74 13.24 9.96
CA ASN A 226 -27.19 13.20 9.81
C ASN A 226 -27.78 11.82 10.16
N LYS A 227 -27.17 10.73 9.67
CA LYS A 227 -27.71 9.37 9.84
C LYS A 227 -27.62 8.88 11.28
N MET A 228 -26.52 9.20 11.96
CA MET A 228 -26.28 8.81 13.35
C MET A 228 -26.63 9.92 14.35
N ASN A 229 -27.10 11.09 13.89
CA ASN A 229 -27.51 12.23 14.70
C ASN A 229 -26.43 12.66 15.72
N PHE A 230 -25.25 13.05 15.24
CA PHE A 230 -24.18 13.65 16.05
C PHE A 230 -23.77 15.00 15.47
N THR A 231 -23.13 15.85 16.26
CA THR A 231 -22.56 17.11 15.78
C THR A 231 -21.06 16.98 15.59
N MET A 232 -20.53 17.52 14.50
CA MET A 232 -19.09 17.51 14.24
C MET A 232 -18.43 18.67 14.98
N ASP A 233 -17.57 18.36 15.95
CA ASP A 233 -16.62 19.31 16.50
C ASP A 233 -15.33 19.26 15.67
N LEU A 234 -15.30 20.06 14.60
CA LEU A 234 -14.24 20.05 13.60
C LEU A 234 -12.95 20.66 14.16
N GLN A 235 -11.92 19.83 14.28
CA GLN A 235 -10.63 20.21 14.81
C GLN A 235 -9.70 20.72 13.71
N TRP A 236 -8.92 21.76 14.04
CA TRP A 236 -7.91 22.28 13.12
C TRP A 236 -6.80 21.26 12.87
N PRO A 237 -6.39 21.03 11.60
CA PRO A 237 -5.36 20.06 11.30
C PRO A 237 -3.95 20.54 11.64
N ASP A 238 -3.09 19.57 11.95
CA ASP A 238 -1.66 19.78 12.18
C ASP A 238 -0.90 19.71 10.85
N ASP A 239 0.29 20.28 10.81
CA ASP A 239 1.17 20.24 9.62
C ASP A 239 1.56 18.81 9.19
N ALA A 240 1.46 17.84 10.11
CA ALA A 240 1.72 16.43 9.83
C ALA A 240 0.56 15.73 9.09
N PHE A 241 -0.62 16.36 9.00
CA PHE A 241 -1.84 15.83 8.38
C PHE A 241 -2.18 14.40 8.84
N PHE A 242 -1.88 13.39 8.02
CA PHE A 242 -2.06 11.97 8.36
C PHE A 242 -1.29 11.57 9.62
N GLY A 243 -0.07 12.07 9.78
CA GLY A 243 0.84 11.65 10.83
C GLY A 243 1.76 10.51 10.43
N ALA A 244 2.85 10.35 11.17
CA ALA A 244 3.84 9.31 11.01
C ALA A 244 4.36 8.87 12.37
N ARG A 245 4.95 7.66 12.39
CA ARG A 245 5.62 7.15 13.57
C ARG A 245 7.02 7.76 13.67
N SER A 246 7.32 8.30 14.84
CA SER A 246 8.65 8.80 15.19
C SER A 246 9.54 7.64 15.65
N SER A 247 10.87 7.84 15.64
CA SER A 247 11.84 6.82 16.05
C SER A 247 11.69 6.38 17.51
N ASN A 248 11.17 7.25 18.37
CA ASN A 248 10.83 6.95 19.76
C ASN A 248 9.52 6.15 19.91
N GLY A 249 8.85 5.80 18.80
CA GLY A 249 7.57 5.08 18.78
C GLY A 249 6.33 5.96 18.96
N SER A 250 6.45 7.28 19.15
CA SER A 250 5.31 8.19 19.23
C SER A 250 4.74 8.50 17.85
N TYR A 251 3.50 8.97 17.81
CA TYR A 251 2.80 9.31 16.57
C TYR A 251 2.41 10.79 16.57
N ASN A 252 2.50 11.46 15.42
CA ASN A 252 2.01 12.84 15.22
C ASN A 252 0.81 12.86 14.25
N GLY A 253 0.30 14.04 13.90
CA GLY A 253 -0.85 14.22 13.00
C GLY A 253 -2.11 13.48 13.47
N ALA A 254 -2.97 13.11 12.52
CA ALA A 254 -4.23 12.42 12.79
C ALA A 254 -4.04 11.10 13.55
N ILE A 255 -3.07 10.26 13.13
CA ILE A 255 -2.72 9.00 13.83
C ILE A 255 -2.33 9.30 15.28
N GLY A 256 -1.49 10.31 15.51
CA GLY A 256 -1.10 10.71 16.85
C GLY A 256 -2.27 11.16 17.72
N ARG A 257 -3.17 11.97 17.16
CA ARG A 257 -4.34 12.50 17.87
C ARG A 257 -5.31 11.40 18.29
N ILE A 258 -5.60 10.44 17.41
CA ILE A 258 -6.50 9.33 17.76
C ILE A 258 -5.86 8.38 18.79
N VAL A 259 -4.55 8.11 18.69
CA VAL A 259 -3.80 7.31 19.68
C VAL A 259 -3.75 7.99 21.06
N ARG A 260 -3.80 9.33 21.11
CA ARG A 260 -3.85 10.13 22.35
C ARG A 260 -5.26 10.50 22.81
N PHE A 261 -6.31 10.03 22.14
CA PHE A 261 -7.71 10.38 22.43
C PHE A 261 -8.00 11.88 22.36
N GLU A 262 -7.27 12.60 21.51
CA GLU A 262 -7.54 14.01 21.22
C GLU A 262 -8.65 14.17 20.16
N THR A 263 -8.87 13.13 19.35
CA THR A 263 -9.87 13.04 18.28
C THR A 263 -10.67 11.74 18.41
N ASP A 264 -11.98 11.79 18.15
CA ASP A 264 -12.87 10.63 18.20
C ASP A 264 -13.06 9.97 16.82
N LEU A 265 -13.10 10.78 15.76
CA LEU A 265 -13.35 10.33 14.39
C LEU A 265 -12.43 11.06 13.42
N ILE A 266 -11.79 10.31 12.52
CA ILE A 266 -11.02 10.87 11.42
C ILE A 266 -11.75 10.56 10.13
N ILE A 267 -12.08 11.58 9.34
CA ILE A 267 -12.75 11.43 8.05
C ILE A 267 -11.83 11.98 6.97
N THR A 268 -10.99 11.10 6.45
CA THR A 268 -10.13 11.39 5.30
C THR A 268 -9.71 10.08 4.62
N GLY A 269 -9.27 10.14 3.37
CA GLY A 269 -8.70 9.00 2.64
C GLY A 269 -7.42 8.44 3.26
N PHE A 270 -7.56 7.54 4.24
CA PHE A 270 -6.47 6.71 4.77
C PHE A 270 -6.32 5.41 3.98
N PHE A 271 -5.09 5.00 3.72
CA PHE A 271 -4.81 3.63 3.26
C PHE A 271 -5.02 2.66 4.42
N ILE A 272 -5.82 1.61 4.21
CA ILE A 272 -6.00 0.55 5.20
C ILE A 272 -4.76 -0.33 5.16
N LYS A 273 -3.93 -0.25 6.20
CA LYS A 273 -2.70 -1.04 6.39
C LYS A 273 -2.33 -1.10 7.88
N ASP A 274 -1.28 -1.83 8.22
CA ASP A 274 -0.76 -1.85 9.59
C ASP A 274 0.07 -0.58 9.85
N TYR A 275 -0.41 0.27 10.76
CA TYR A 275 0.31 1.46 11.23
C TYR A 275 1.18 1.18 12.47
N LEU A 276 1.43 -0.10 12.77
CA LEU A 276 2.19 -0.60 13.91
C LEU A 276 1.58 -0.19 15.26
N THR A 277 0.26 0.01 15.27
CA THR A 277 -0.54 0.31 16.47
C THR A 277 -1.88 -0.40 16.40
N ARG A 278 -2.37 -0.87 17.55
CA ARG A 278 -3.70 -1.49 17.71
C ARG A 278 -4.75 -0.50 18.19
N ASP A 279 -4.36 0.74 18.48
CA ASP A 279 -5.25 1.79 19.00
C ASP A 279 -6.12 2.45 17.92
N ILE A 280 -6.04 1.99 16.68
CA ILE A 280 -6.76 2.54 15.53
C ILE A 280 -7.59 1.44 14.89
N ALA A 281 -8.84 1.77 14.56
CA ALA A 281 -9.72 0.92 13.78
C ALA A 281 -10.15 1.67 12.51
N PHE A 282 -10.20 0.93 11.40
CA PHE A 282 -10.70 1.45 10.13
C PHE A 282 -12.15 1.03 9.92
N SER A 283 -12.91 1.86 9.21
CA SER A 283 -14.20 1.47 8.67
C SER A 283 -14.03 0.43 7.55
N SER A 284 -15.15 -0.02 6.99
CA SER A 284 -15.13 -0.62 5.65
C SER A 284 -14.48 0.36 4.66
N PRO A 285 -13.67 -0.11 3.71
CA PRO A 285 -13.12 0.74 2.66
C PRO A 285 -14.25 1.43 1.88
N VAL A 286 -14.11 2.74 1.69
CA VAL A 286 -15.03 3.57 0.89
C VAL A 286 -14.50 3.78 -0.53
N TYR A 287 -13.17 3.81 -0.68
CA TYR A 287 -12.48 3.98 -1.96
C TYR A 287 -11.49 2.85 -2.19
N MET A 288 -11.19 2.60 -3.46
CA MET A 288 -10.08 1.75 -3.89
C MET A 288 -9.12 2.62 -4.69
N ASP A 289 -7.83 2.53 -4.38
CA ASP A 289 -6.77 3.27 -5.06
C ASP A 289 -5.50 2.41 -5.12
N GLU A 290 -4.64 2.69 -6.10
CA GLU A 290 -3.40 1.97 -6.33
C GLU A 290 -2.19 2.91 -6.17
N LEU A 291 -1.15 2.42 -5.48
CA LEU A 291 0.08 3.19 -5.33
C LEU A 291 0.85 3.22 -6.65
N CYS A 292 0.91 4.40 -7.26
CA CYS A 292 1.61 4.61 -8.53
C CYS A 292 2.84 5.53 -8.36
N CYS A 293 3.90 5.26 -9.13
CA CYS A 293 5.01 6.21 -9.28
C CYS A 293 4.75 7.13 -10.46
N TYR A 294 4.70 8.44 -10.21
CA TYR A 294 4.60 9.43 -11.28
C TYR A 294 6.00 9.85 -11.73
N VAL A 295 6.33 9.58 -13.00
CA VAL A 295 7.61 9.90 -13.62
C VAL A 295 7.45 10.92 -14.73
N LYS A 296 8.51 11.68 -15.01
CA LYS A 296 8.52 12.59 -16.15
C LYS A 296 8.44 11.79 -17.45
N LYS A 297 7.50 12.15 -18.33
CA LYS A 297 7.37 11.57 -19.67
C LYS A 297 8.67 11.74 -20.46
N ALA A 298 9.03 10.73 -21.25
CA ALA A 298 10.23 10.74 -22.06
C ALA A 298 10.26 11.92 -23.03
N SER A 299 11.46 12.44 -23.31
CA SER A 299 11.64 13.56 -24.22
C SER A 299 11.47 13.14 -25.68
N ARG A 300 11.17 14.12 -26.53
CA ARG A 300 11.15 13.95 -27.98
C ARG A 300 12.55 13.71 -28.51
N ILE A 301 12.67 12.81 -29.49
CA ILE A 301 13.90 12.57 -30.23
C ILE A 301 14.24 13.82 -31.09
N PRO A 302 15.45 14.39 -30.99
CA PRO A 302 15.86 15.54 -31.80
C PRO A 302 15.73 15.28 -33.30
N GLN A 303 15.36 16.33 -34.06
CA GLN A 303 15.16 16.23 -35.51
C GLN A 303 16.44 15.84 -36.28
N SER A 304 17.63 16.11 -35.74
CA SER A 304 18.91 15.78 -36.36
C SER A 304 19.21 14.28 -36.41
N ILE A 305 18.74 13.51 -35.42
CA ILE A 305 18.97 12.06 -35.35
C ILE A 305 17.74 11.25 -35.75
N LEU A 306 16.62 11.93 -36.00
CA LEU A 306 15.35 11.30 -36.36
C LEU A 306 15.45 10.31 -37.55
N PRO A 307 16.23 10.57 -38.62
CA PRO A 307 16.35 9.60 -39.72
C PRO A 307 16.87 8.22 -39.29
N LEU A 308 17.67 8.14 -38.23
CA LEU A 308 18.19 6.87 -37.69
C LEU A 308 17.11 6.11 -36.91
N PHE A 309 16.24 6.82 -36.20
CA PHE A 309 15.17 6.25 -35.36
C PHE A 309 13.84 6.09 -36.09
N ALA A 310 13.68 6.71 -37.27
CA ALA A 310 12.49 6.59 -38.10
C ALA A 310 12.31 5.18 -38.66
N VAL A 311 13.35 4.35 -38.61
CA VAL A 311 13.36 2.99 -39.13
C VAL A 311 13.87 2.05 -38.03
N ASN A 312 13.24 0.89 -37.92
CA ASN A 312 13.64 -0.12 -36.94
C ASN A 312 15.09 -0.57 -37.18
N VAL A 313 15.81 -0.83 -36.08
CA VAL A 313 17.21 -1.28 -36.12
C VAL A 313 17.38 -2.55 -36.97
N ASP A 314 16.41 -3.46 -36.93
CA ASP A 314 16.41 -4.71 -37.72
C ASP A 314 16.49 -4.45 -39.24
N ILE A 315 15.83 -3.39 -39.71
CA ILE A 315 15.83 -3.00 -41.13
C ILE A 315 17.20 -2.45 -41.53
N TRP A 316 17.85 -1.67 -40.66
CA TRP A 316 19.22 -1.19 -40.87
C TRP A 316 20.23 -2.34 -40.94
N ILE A 317 20.12 -3.31 -40.02
CA ILE A 317 20.97 -4.50 -40.02
C ILE A 317 20.77 -5.28 -41.31
N THR A 318 19.51 -5.48 -41.72
CA THR A 318 19.17 -6.18 -42.97
C THR A 318 19.72 -5.44 -44.20
N PHE A 319 19.61 -4.11 -44.24
CA PHE A 319 20.13 -3.28 -45.32
C PHE A 319 21.65 -3.42 -45.49
N ILE A 320 22.39 -3.36 -44.38
CA ILE A 320 23.85 -3.53 -44.40
C ILE A 320 24.21 -4.96 -44.81
N PHE A 321 23.52 -5.95 -44.25
CA PHE A 321 23.75 -7.36 -44.55
C PHE A 321 23.56 -7.68 -46.04
N VAL A 322 22.43 -7.25 -46.63
CA VAL A 322 22.15 -7.42 -48.06
C VAL A 322 23.18 -6.66 -48.91
N GLY A 323 23.60 -5.46 -48.48
CA GLY A 323 24.66 -4.67 -49.12
C GLY A 323 26.00 -5.40 -49.25
N PHE A 324 26.30 -6.37 -48.38
CA PHE A 324 27.49 -7.23 -48.51
C PHE A 324 27.22 -8.51 -49.29
N VAL A 325 26.05 -9.14 -49.12
CA VAL A 325 25.68 -10.38 -49.79
C VAL A 325 25.55 -10.18 -51.31
N CYS A 326 24.98 -9.06 -51.75
CA CYS A 326 24.78 -8.78 -53.17
C CYS A 326 26.10 -8.69 -53.97
N PRO A 327 27.12 -7.91 -53.55
CA PRO A 327 28.41 -7.94 -54.21
C PRO A 327 29.06 -9.32 -54.15
N PHE A 328 28.92 -10.09 -53.08
CA PHE A 328 29.44 -11.46 -53.02
C PHE A 328 28.83 -12.37 -54.09
N ILE A 329 27.50 -12.35 -54.24
CA ILE A 329 26.79 -13.10 -55.30
C ILE A 329 27.24 -12.63 -56.69
N TRP A 330 27.39 -11.32 -56.89
CA TRP A 330 27.84 -10.79 -58.19
C TRP A 330 29.30 -11.18 -58.50
N MET A 331 30.19 -11.18 -57.51
CA MET A 331 31.56 -11.68 -57.68
C MET A 331 31.58 -13.16 -58.03
N LEU A 332 30.70 -13.97 -57.42
CA LEU A 332 30.55 -15.39 -57.76
C LEU A 332 30.04 -15.57 -59.19
N LEU A 333 29.02 -14.81 -59.61
CA LEU A 333 28.54 -14.81 -60.99
C LEU A 333 29.64 -14.42 -61.97
N ARG A 334 30.43 -13.39 -61.66
CA ARG A 334 31.58 -12.96 -62.47
C ARG A 334 32.63 -14.06 -62.57
N TYR A 335 32.95 -14.72 -61.47
CA TYR A 335 33.89 -15.84 -61.45
C TYR A 335 33.41 -17.00 -62.33
N LEU A 336 32.14 -17.41 -62.21
CA LEU A 336 31.55 -18.46 -63.03
C LEU A 336 31.51 -18.09 -64.51
N ASN A 337 31.14 -16.85 -64.84
CA ASN A 337 31.13 -16.36 -66.22
C ASN A 337 32.54 -16.32 -66.83
N LEU A 338 33.57 -15.90 -66.08
CA LEU A 338 34.95 -15.90 -66.55
C LEU A 338 35.52 -17.31 -66.68
N SER A 339 35.22 -18.22 -65.75
CA SER A 339 35.68 -19.61 -65.82
C SER A 339 35.09 -20.36 -67.03
N THR A 340 33.80 -20.19 -67.30
CA THR A 340 33.15 -20.77 -68.48
C THR A 340 33.66 -20.15 -69.78
N LEU A 341 33.95 -18.85 -69.79
CA LEU A 341 34.56 -18.17 -70.93
C LEU A 341 36.00 -18.64 -71.18
N ALA A 342 36.81 -18.81 -70.12
CA ALA A 342 38.18 -19.32 -70.22
C ALA A 342 38.22 -20.76 -70.75
N ASN A 343 37.32 -21.63 -70.25
CA ASN A 343 37.19 -23.01 -70.74
C ASN A 343 36.77 -23.05 -72.22
N ARG A 344 35.89 -22.14 -72.67
CA ARG A 344 35.52 -22.01 -74.09
C ARG A 344 36.70 -21.53 -74.94
N ALA A 345 37.43 -20.51 -74.47
CA ALA A 345 38.58 -19.96 -75.16
C ALA A 345 39.73 -20.98 -75.30
N ALA A 346 39.89 -21.90 -74.34
CA ALA A 346 40.86 -23.00 -74.42
C ALA A 346 40.51 -24.04 -75.51
N PHE A 347 39.22 -24.18 -75.87
CA PHE A 347 38.74 -25.18 -76.83
C PHE A 347 38.46 -24.60 -78.24
N SER A 348 38.28 -23.28 -78.36
CA SER A 348 37.93 -22.61 -79.63
C SER A 348 39.10 -21.82 -80.24
N GLN A 349 39.16 -21.70 -81.57
CA GLN A 349 40.12 -20.81 -82.26
C GLN A 349 39.94 -19.34 -81.82
N PRO A 350 41.04 -18.61 -81.49
CA PRO A 350 41.00 -17.27 -80.92
C PRO A 350 40.42 -16.19 -81.84
N GLU A 351 40.34 -16.43 -83.15
CA GLU A 351 39.80 -15.47 -84.14
C GLU A 351 38.31 -15.13 -83.97
N LYS A 352 37.53 -15.96 -83.27
CA LYS A 352 36.07 -15.74 -83.09
C LYS A 352 35.68 -15.06 -81.78
N LEU A 353 36.65 -14.78 -80.90
CA LEU A 353 36.39 -14.09 -79.63
C LEU A 353 36.31 -12.58 -79.86
N LYS A 354 35.26 -11.94 -79.33
CA LYS A 354 35.12 -10.49 -79.42
C LYS A 354 36.27 -9.81 -78.65
N ILE A 355 36.86 -8.74 -79.20
CA ILE A 355 37.94 -7.95 -78.58
C ILE A 355 37.62 -7.56 -77.12
N GLN A 356 36.34 -7.35 -76.83
CA GLN A 356 35.85 -7.04 -75.50
C GLN A 356 35.97 -8.20 -74.51
N GLU A 357 35.73 -9.45 -74.93
CA GLU A 357 35.87 -10.65 -74.10
C GLU A 357 37.33 -10.93 -73.76
N LEU A 358 38.24 -10.73 -74.73
CA LEU A 358 39.70 -10.80 -74.53
C LEU A 358 40.20 -9.76 -73.52
N ARG A 359 39.68 -8.53 -73.56
CA ARG A 359 40.05 -7.47 -72.61
C ARG A 359 39.69 -7.83 -71.16
N TYR A 360 38.55 -8.48 -70.93
CA TYR A 360 38.13 -8.89 -69.58
C TYR A 360 38.90 -10.10 -69.04
N ILE A 361 39.36 -11.02 -69.90
CA ILE A 361 40.22 -12.14 -69.51
C ILE A 361 41.62 -11.63 -69.12
N THR A 362 42.14 -10.63 -69.84
CA THR A 362 43.50 -10.11 -69.66
C THR A 362 43.60 -9.10 -68.50
N GLN A 363 42.47 -8.53 -68.05
CA GLN A 363 42.45 -7.52 -67.00
C GLN A 363 42.59 -8.13 -65.60
N SER A 364 43.34 -7.47 -64.71
CA SER A 364 43.52 -7.87 -63.31
C SER A 364 42.19 -8.15 -62.59
N HIS A 365 42.03 -9.38 -62.08
CA HIS A 365 40.85 -9.81 -61.33
C HIS A 365 40.57 -8.95 -60.10
N VAL A 366 41.60 -8.46 -59.41
CA VAL A 366 41.45 -7.61 -58.22
C VAL A 366 40.77 -6.28 -58.56
N GLN A 367 41.09 -5.69 -59.71
CA GLN A 367 40.47 -4.44 -60.15
C GLN A 367 39.00 -4.64 -60.54
N GLN A 368 38.67 -5.79 -61.14
CA GLN A 368 37.30 -6.15 -61.49
C GLN A 368 36.43 -6.34 -60.24
N TYR A 369 36.92 -7.06 -59.22
CA TYR A 369 36.19 -7.28 -57.98
C TYR A 369 36.03 -5.99 -57.16
N LYS A 370 37.07 -5.15 -57.07
CA LYS A 370 36.95 -3.83 -56.42
C LYS A 370 35.87 -2.98 -57.07
N ARG A 371 35.79 -2.99 -58.41
CA ARG A 371 34.74 -2.27 -59.14
C ARG A 371 33.35 -2.83 -58.83
N ILE A 372 33.18 -4.16 -58.83
CA ILE A 372 31.89 -4.81 -58.50
C ILE A 372 31.41 -4.40 -57.11
N VAL A 373 32.30 -4.35 -56.11
CA VAL A 373 31.92 -3.93 -54.76
C VAL A 373 31.43 -2.47 -54.75
N ILE A 374 32.15 -1.56 -55.40
CA ILE A 374 31.73 -0.14 -55.50
C ILE A 374 30.40 -0.03 -56.23
N ASP A 375 30.27 -0.64 -57.41
CA ASP A 375 29.08 -0.59 -58.25
C ASP A 375 27.85 -1.19 -57.55
N ALA A 376 28.03 -2.26 -56.77
CA ALA A 376 26.95 -2.86 -55.97
C ALA A 376 26.45 -1.91 -54.88
N TRP A 377 27.35 -1.24 -54.14
CA TRP A 377 26.98 -0.26 -53.12
C TRP A 377 26.36 1.01 -53.71
N VAL A 378 26.89 1.50 -54.84
CA VAL A 378 26.35 2.64 -55.59
C VAL A 378 24.91 2.37 -55.99
N MET A 379 24.62 1.19 -56.56
CA MET A 379 23.25 0.80 -56.87
C MET A 379 22.37 0.57 -55.65
N TRP A 380 22.91 0.01 -54.58
CA TRP A 380 22.16 -0.23 -53.36
C TRP A 380 21.63 1.08 -52.75
N VAL A 381 22.38 2.18 -52.93
CA VAL A 381 21.99 3.55 -52.55
C VAL A 381 21.23 4.27 -53.67
N ARG A 382 20.71 3.54 -54.67
CA ARG A 382 19.90 4.04 -55.81
C ARG A 382 20.65 5.02 -56.73
N VAL A 383 21.97 4.91 -56.82
CA VAL A 383 22.78 5.69 -57.76
C VAL A 383 22.97 4.88 -59.06
N ASN A 384 22.89 5.57 -60.20
CA ASN A 384 23.02 4.94 -61.52
C ASN A 384 24.44 4.46 -61.79
N LEU A 385 24.57 3.31 -62.45
CA LEU A 385 25.86 2.86 -62.96
C LEU A 385 26.30 3.65 -64.19
N VAL A 386 27.61 3.89 -64.24
CA VAL A 386 28.28 4.48 -65.41
C VAL A 386 28.61 3.40 -66.47
N TYR A 387 28.88 2.16 -66.04
CA TYR A 387 29.28 1.07 -66.94
C TYR A 387 28.48 -0.20 -66.69
N TYR A 388 27.80 -0.69 -67.71
CA TYR A 388 27.03 -1.94 -67.63
C TYR A 388 27.94 -3.16 -67.74
N PRO A 389 27.64 -4.26 -67.01
CA PRO A 389 28.41 -5.49 -67.14
C PRO A 389 28.24 -6.12 -68.54
N PRO A 390 29.25 -6.88 -68.99
CA PRO A 390 29.26 -7.50 -70.30
C PRO A 390 28.31 -8.72 -70.39
N PHE A 391 28.11 -9.47 -69.30
CA PHE A 391 27.35 -10.73 -69.30
C PHE A 391 25.86 -10.53 -68.99
N THR A 392 24.98 -11.26 -69.70
CA THR A 392 23.52 -11.19 -69.53
C THR A 392 23.05 -11.61 -68.14
N SER A 393 23.66 -12.64 -67.55
CA SER A 393 23.35 -13.11 -66.19
C SER A 393 23.55 -12.02 -65.14
N GLU A 394 24.60 -11.23 -65.29
CA GLU A 394 24.89 -10.11 -64.39
C GLU A 394 23.92 -8.95 -64.62
N ARG A 395 23.52 -8.68 -65.86
CA ARG A 395 22.52 -7.64 -66.17
C ARG A 395 21.17 -7.95 -65.54
N VAL A 396 20.74 -9.21 -65.56
CA VAL A 396 19.50 -9.65 -64.91
C VAL A 396 19.60 -9.50 -63.40
N PHE A 397 20.72 -9.90 -62.79
CA PHE A 397 20.95 -9.72 -61.35
C PHE A 397 20.92 -8.24 -60.96
N ILE A 398 21.62 -7.38 -61.71
CA ILE A 398 21.60 -5.93 -61.52
C ILE A 398 20.19 -5.35 -61.65
N ALA A 399 19.42 -5.78 -62.65
CA ALA A 399 18.04 -5.33 -62.81
C ALA A 399 17.20 -5.70 -61.57
N SER A 400 17.34 -6.93 -61.06
CA SER A 400 16.66 -7.36 -59.83
C SER A 400 17.10 -6.57 -58.60
N LEU A 401 18.41 -6.30 -58.45
CA LEU A 401 18.97 -5.51 -57.35
C LEU A 401 18.44 -4.07 -57.38
N SER A 402 18.35 -3.48 -58.58
CA SER A 402 17.82 -2.13 -58.76
C SER A 402 16.36 -2.03 -58.31
N LEU A 403 15.52 -3.02 -58.66
CA LEU A 403 14.12 -3.09 -58.21
C LEU A 403 14.02 -3.15 -56.68
N VAL A 404 14.82 -4.00 -56.03
CA VAL A 404 14.83 -4.11 -54.55
C VAL A 404 15.29 -2.79 -53.91
N SER A 405 16.31 -2.14 -54.46
CA SER A 405 16.80 -0.85 -53.95
C SER A 405 15.74 0.26 -54.03
N VAL A 406 14.93 0.27 -55.08
CA VAL A 406 13.81 1.23 -55.25
C VAL A 406 12.73 0.99 -54.20
N ILE A 407 12.37 -0.27 -53.94
CA ILE A 407 11.38 -0.61 -52.90
C ILE A 407 11.90 -0.18 -51.53
N PHE A 408 13.16 -0.48 -51.21
CA PHE A 408 13.75 -0.10 -49.93
C PHE A 408 13.78 1.42 -49.75
N GLY A 409 14.19 2.16 -50.78
CA GLY A 409 14.18 3.63 -50.75
C GLY A 409 12.78 4.21 -50.53
N ALA A 410 11.76 3.67 -51.21
CA ALA A 410 10.38 4.11 -51.00
C ALA A 410 9.87 3.87 -49.57
N LEU A 411 10.21 2.71 -48.99
CA LEU A 411 9.86 2.39 -47.59
C LEU A 411 10.61 3.31 -46.61
N PHE A 412 11.89 3.58 -46.87
CA PHE A 412 12.70 4.49 -46.06
C PHE A 412 12.13 5.91 -46.07
N GLU A 413 11.85 6.46 -47.26
CA GLU A 413 11.26 7.79 -47.44
C GLU A 413 9.88 7.89 -46.76
N SER A 414 9.04 6.85 -46.88
CA SER A 414 7.71 6.81 -46.24
C SER A 414 7.79 6.80 -44.71
N SER A 415 8.69 5.98 -44.15
CA SER A 415 8.89 5.90 -42.70
C SER A 415 9.46 7.21 -42.15
N LEU A 416 10.42 7.80 -42.85
CA LEU A 416 11.01 9.08 -42.52
C LEU A 416 9.97 10.20 -42.55
N ALA A 417 9.15 10.29 -43.60
CA ALA A 417 8.05 11.26 -43.67
C ALA A 417 7.09 11.11 -42.47
N THR A 418 6.75 9.87 -42.12
CA THR A 418 5.90 9.59 -40.94
C THR A 418 6.55 10.06 -39.64
N GLY A 419 7.85 9.83 -39.44
CA GLY A 419 8.59 10.28 -38.26
C GLY A 419 8.70 11.81 -38.15
N TYR A 420 8.72 12.54 -39.27
CA TYR A 420 8.69 14.00 -39.27
C TYR A 420 7.30 14.56 -38.95
N ILE A 421 6.24 13.90 -39.42
CA ILE A 421 4.85 14.29 -39.14
C ILE A 421 4.48 13.97 -37.68
N ARG A 422 4.83 12.77 -37.19
CA ARG A 422 4.54 12.30 -35.83
C ARG A 422 5.82 12.25 -35.00
N PRO A 423 5.99 13.14 -34.00
CA PRO A 423 7.22 13.21 -33.23
C PRO A 423 7.48 11.91 -32.46
N LEU A 424 8.60 11.27 -32.74
CA LEU A 424 9.07 10.12 -31.97
C LEU A 424 9.62 10.57 -30.62
N HIS A 425 9.34 9.78 -29.58
CA HIS A 425 9.81 9.99 -28.21
C HIS A 425 10.70 8.82 -27.80
N TYR A 426 11.58 9.06 -26.82
CA TYR A 426 12.28 7.95 -26.17
C TYR A 426 11.28 7.06 -25.42
N LYS A 427 11.73 5.87 -25.04
CA LYS A 427 10.89 4.92 -24.29
C LYS A 427 10.54 5.49 -22.92
N ASP A 428 9.26 5.46 -22.58
CA ASP A 428 8.76 5.82 -21.25
C ASP A 428 9.13 4.75 -20.21
N ILE A 429 9.35 5.18 -18.96
CA ILE A 429 9.58 4.29 -17.82
C ILE A 429 8.20 3.83 -17.32
N ASN A 430 7.92 2.54 -17.47
CA ASN A 430 6.61 1.97 -17.10
C ASN A 430 6.70 0.92 -15.99
N SER A 431 7.90 0.57 -15.54
CA SER A 431 8.10 -0.43 -14.49
C SER A 431 9.04 0.06 -13.39
N MET A 432 8.88 -0.50 -12.19
CA MET A 432 9.79 -0.24 -11.06
C MET A 432 11.23 -0.68 -11.35
N LYS A 433 11.41 -1.72 -12.17
CA LYS A 433 12.74 -2.17 -12.58
C LYS A 433 13.45 -1.14 -13.46
N GLU A 434 12.73 -0.60 -14.46
CA GLU A 434 13.26 0.48 -15.30
C GLU A 434 13.53 1.75 -14.50
N LEU A 435 12.74 2.02 -13.46
CA LEU A 435 12.96 3.16 -12.56
C LEU A 435 14.25 3.01 -11.72
N ASP A 436 14.52 1.81 -11.23
CA ASP A 436 15.75 1.46 -10.50
C ASP A 436 16.97 1.51 -11.43
N GLU A 437 16.86 0.96 -12.64
CA GLU A 437 17.90 1.05 -13.68
C GLU A 437 18.19 2.51 -14.09
N ALA A 438 17.15 3.37 -14.12
CA ALA A 438 17.31 4.80 -14.38
C ALA A 438 17.93 5.58 -13.22
N ASN A 439 18.09 4.96 -12.04
CA ASN A 439 18.64 5.56 -10.83
C ASN A 439 17.93 6.87 -10.43
N ILE A 440 16.62 6.92 -10.65
CA ILE A 440 15.78 8.08 -10.31
C ILE A 440 15.30 7.94 -8.88
N ARG A 441 15.43 9.02 -8.10
CA ARG A 441 15.00 9.05 -6.69
C ARG A 441 13.49 9.19 -6.58
N ILE A 442 12.91 8.49 -5.61
CA ILE A 442 11.47 8.54 -5.32
C ILE A 442 11.22 9.57 -4.23
N TYR A 443 10.35 10.53 -4.51
CA TYR A 443 9.90 11.54 -3.56
C TYR A 443 8.52 11.17 -3.03
N ILE A 444 8.35 11.22 -1.71
CA ILE A 444 7.08 10.89 -1.06
C ILE A 444 6.64 12.09 -0.24
N LYS A 445 5.40 12.54 -0.48
CA LYS A 445 4.82 13.71 0.20
C LYS A 445 4.58 13.48 1.70
N HIS A 446 4.12 12.29 2.08
CA HIS A 446 3.70 11.98 3.45
C HIS A 446 4.55 10.88 4.07
N ALA A 447 5.18 11.16 5.21
CA ALA A 447 6.02 10.22 5.94
C ALA A 447 5.27 8.92 6.35
N ALA A 448 3.96 8.99 6.56
CA ALA A 448 3.07 7.85 6.82
C ALA A 448 3.22 6.71 5.79
N MET A 449 3.63 7.05 4.56
CA MET A 449 3.76 6.09 3.48
C MET A 449 5.07 5.29 3.53
N ARG A 450 6.04 5.70 4.35
CA ARG A 450 7.39 5.12 4.33
C ARG A 450 7.49 3.75 5.00
N ASP A 451 6.78 3.53 6.10
CA ASP A 451 7.13 2.46 7.05
C ASP A 451 6.63 1.05 6.67
N ASP A 452 5.73 0.94 5.68
CA ASP A 452 5.08 -0.35 5.33
C ASP A 452 4.70 -0.50 3.84
N LEU A 453 4.71 0.58 3.04
CA LEU A 453 4.35 0.47 1.61
C LEU A 453 5.51 0.04 0.71
N PHE A 454 6.76 0.24 1.15
CA PHE A 454 7.94 -0.09 0.36
C PHE A 454 8.81 -1.09 1.11
N THR A 455 9.20 -2.16 0.43
CA THR A 455 10.16 -3.14 0.97
C THR A 455 11.51 -2.47 1.28
N ALA A 456 12.26 -3.03 2.24
CA ALA A 456 13.52 -2.47 2.72
C ALA A 456 14.55 -2.14 1.60
N THR A 457 14.49 -2.86 0.47
CA THR A 457 15.34 -2.61 -0.70
C THR A 457 14.98 -1.30 -1.41
N VAL A 458 13.68 -1.03 -1.58
CA VAL A 458 13.19 0.19 -2.25
C VAL A 458 13.34 1.42 -1.35
N GLN A 459 13.29 1.21 -0.03
CA GLN A 459 13.38 2.28 0.96
C GLN A 459 14.70 3.08 0.91
N LYS A 460 15.77 2.49 0.36
CA LYS A 460 17.07 3.17 0.16
C LYS A 460 17.01 4.32 -0.86
N TYR A 461 16.02 4.30 -1.75
CA TYR A 461 15.88 5.29 -2.84
C TYR A 461 14.87 6.40 -2.52
N ILE A 462 14.27 6.38 -1.33
CA ILE A 462 13.19 7.29 -0.92
C ILE A 462 13.75 8.51 -0.17
N ARG A 463 13.28 9.71 -0.54
CA ARG A 463 13.41 10.93 0.28
C ARG A 463 12.02 11.52 0.59
N ILE A 464 11.96 12.16 1.76
CA ILE A 464 10.80 12.95 2.24
C ILE A 464 11.09 14.41 1.96
#